data_AF-A0A1G3Q7B2-F1
#
_entry.id   AF-A0A1G3Q7B2-F1
#
_cell.length_a   1.000
_cell.length_b   1.000
_cell.length_c   1.000
_cell.angle_alpha   90.00
_cell.angle_beta   90.00
_cell.angle_gamma   90.00
#
_symmetry.space_group_name_H-M   'P 1'
#
loop_
_entity.id
_entity.type
_entity.pdbx_description
1 polymer ?
#
loop_
_entity_poly.entity_id
_entity_poly.type
_entity_poly.pdbx_seq_one_letter_code
_entity_poly.pdbx_strand_id
1 'polypeptide(L)'
;MSDEYIKNIQNRMRKALNNGEEYFYNNGIKSGMIQDVSPTGLKKEDMLIISNEELVERINSAKFESFIPDDEGFTEISPDGIKNELSKAISENPMKFLNGFSVFFNLKDYEYFSTIFMSIKNIIQENRIIIPQDIIINSILQFIQVIKEKPDLEKEDLSFTITTLGWLFEVFILSQTSSLESEIDNILKNSILELIKLVKEKNIENNSMFSFVINDPKCLMFSSLIWYLYYHNMNNKIFPERDIEIKNFLINELKNINSLSIFLVFGHEFKRLWIIDKNWIQSNESIIFPEDDSKWFNIISHILLFSIPNHFDLSIFLIEQFKRASKLFIDSESVDKRIIERYLYCILVPFLVYSKETWSEPYSELVFSFIAKASMNQLSWLTTNLNIYTNANTERIELLWDKVLERLEKEKDSIIIRYIKQNLIHLVKMIELTKENSIRINKTLSEFPDNDIDIFSEILLEKFNSKTAGAIGEIFLHYVNAGNYSFYPEEKVKSLIGKLFQDENSKGAAFQICNRYFEKGIYSISDISKEYP
;
A
#
# COMPACT_ATOMS: atom_id res chain seq x y z
N MET A 1 -6.53 -29.11 2.62
CA MET A 1 -6.54 -28.05 1.58
C MET A 1 -6.12 -28.71 0.28
N SER A 2 -6.86 -28.52 -0.82
CA SER A 2 -6.48 -29.10 -2.12
C SER A 2 -5.31 -28.32 -2.74
N ASP A 3 -4.44 -29.00 -3.50
CA ASP A 3 -3.30 -28.40 -4.21
C ASP A 3 -3.74 -27.27 -5.15
N GLU A 4 -4.96 -27.36 -5.68
CA GLU A 4 -5.59 -26.35 -6.52
C GLU A 4 -5.87 -25.03 -5.76
N TYR A 5 -6.15 -25.10 -4.46
CA TYR A 5 -6.35 -23.94 -3.61
C TYR A 5 -5.03 -23.20 -3.32
N ILE A 6 -3.95 -23.94 -3.07
CA ILE A 6 -2.59 -23.39 -2.87
C ILE A 6 -2.11 -22.72 -4.17
N LYS A 7 -2.30 -23.38 -5.32
CA LYS A 7 -1.94 -22.83 -6.64
C LYS A 7 -2.72 -21.55 -6.97
N ASN A 8 -3.99 -21.47 -6.58
CA ASN A 8 -4.79 -20.25 -6.73
C ASN A 8 -4.32 -19.10 -5.81
N ILE A 9 -3.91 -19.41 -4.57
CA ILE A 9 -3.34 -18.40 -3.65
C ILE A 9 -2.00 -17.89 -4.19
N GLN A 10 -1.10 -18.76 -4.64
CA GLN A 10 0.18 -18.39 -5.22
C GLN A 10 0.01 -17.54 -6.49
N ASN A 11 -0.94 -17.88 -7.37
CA ASN A 11 -1.25 -17.07 -8.55
C ASN A 11 -1.83 -15.70 -8.20
N ARG A 12 -2.68 -15.61 -7.17
CA ARG A 12 -3.21 -14.33 -6.68
C ARG A 12 -2.13 -13.47 -6.01
N MET A 13 -1.20 -14.10 -5.28
CA MET A 13 -0.04 -13.43 -4.69
C MET A 13 0.92 -12.90 -5.76
N ARG A 14 1.25 -13.69 -6.79
CA ARG A 14 2.04 -13.23 -7.95
C ARG A 14 1.38 -12.07 -8.67
N LYS A 15 0.06 -12.12 -8.88
CA LYS A 15 -0.68 -11.05 -9.55
C LYS A 15 -0.77 -9.77 -8.71
N ALA A 16 -0.86 -9.89 -7.39
CA ALA A 16 -0.84 -8.75 -6.47
C ALA A 16 0.56 -8.12 -6.33
N LEU A 17 1.62 -8.93 -6.35
CA LEU A 17 3.01 -8.47 -6.40
C LEU A 17 3.29 -7.73 -7.72
N ASN A 18 2.90 -8.30 -8.87
CA ASN A 18 3.07 -7.65 -10.17
C ASN A 18 2.31 -6.32 -10.26
N ASN A 19 1.06 -6.25 -9.79
CA ASN A 19 0.28 -5.00 -9.84
C ASN A 19 0.76 -3.93 -8.84
N GLY A 20 1.38 -4.35 -7.73
CA GLY A 20 2.02 -3.45 -6.77
C GLY A 20 3.32 -2.89 -7.32
N GLU A 21 4.19 -3.77 -7.82
CA GLU A 21 5.49 -3.40 -8.41
C GLU A 21 5.34 -2.56 -9.68
N GLU A 22 4.38 -2.87 -10.57
CA GLU A 22 4.15 -2.13 -11.81
C GLU A 22 3.67 -0.68 -11.58
N TYR A 23 2.97 -0.41 -10.47
CA TYR A 23 2.60 0.96 -10.08
C TYR A 23 3.78 1.77 -9.52
N PHE A 24 4.75 1.11 -8.87
CA PHE A 24 5.95 1.76 -8.32
C PHE A 24 7.09 1.86 -9.35
N TYR A 25 7.28 0.86 -10.22
CA TYR A 25 8.27 0.89 -11.31
C TYR A 25 7.93 1.98 -12.34
N ASN A 26 6.67 2.09 -12.76
CA ASN A 26 6.24 3.08 -13.76
C ASN A 26 6.30 4.54 -13.26
N ASN A 27 6.37 4.76 -11.94
CA ASN A 27 6.45 6.10 -11.35
C ASN A 27 7.83 6.45 -10.79
N GLY A 28 8.71 5.46 -10.56
CA GLY A 28 10.10 5.67 -10.10
C GLY A 28 11.15 5.68 -11.21
N ILE A 29 10.84 5.10 -12.38
CA ILE A 29 11.71 5.10 -13.55
C ILE A 29 10.97 5.80 -14.69
N LYS A 30 10.98 7.14 -14.70
CA LYS A 30 10.92 7.88 -15.96
C LYS A 30 12.34 7.96 -16.54
N SER A 31 12.88 6.81 -16.90
CA SER A 31 13.87 6.74 -17.97
C SER A 31 13.07 6.50 -19.24
N GLY A 32 13.20 7.41 -20.20
CA GLY A 32 12.37 7.46 -21.39
C GLY A 32 12.33 6.13 -22.13
N MET A 33 11.15 5.80 -22.65
CA MET A 33 11.02 4.98 -23.85
C MET A 33 11.90 5.62 -24.94
N ILE A 34 13.13 5.14 -25.07
CA ILE A 34 13.90 5.32 -26.29
C ILE A 34 13.56 4.12 -27.16
N GLN A 35 12.83 4.43 -28.23
CA GLN A 35 12.56 3.54 -29.34
C GLN A 35 13.85 2.94 -29.88
N ASP A 36 13.76 1.66 -30.25
CA ASP A 36 14.73 0.88 -31.03
C ASP A 36 15.57 1.72 -32.00
N VAL A 37 16.85 1.94 -31.67
CA VAL A 37 17.97 1.89 -32.62
C VAL A 37 19.27 1.67 -31.82
N SER A 38 20.05 0.63 -32.12
CA SER A 38 21.53 0.74 -32.19
C SER A 38 22.16 -0.59 -32.68
N PRO A 39 22.94 -0.59 -33.77
CA PRO A 39 23.79 -1.70 -34.16
C PRO A 39 25.12 -1.64 -33.38
N THR A 40 25.39 -2.68 -32.58
CA THR A 40 26.59 -2.82 -31.74
C THR A 40 27.63 -3.76 -32.38
N GLY A 41 28.91 -3.60 -31.99
CA GLY A 41 30.01 -4.47 -32.44
C GLY A 41 30.07 -5.86 -31.76
N LEU A 42 29.21 -6.12 -30.77
CA LEU A 42 29.08 -7.41 -30.10
C LEU A 42 27.59 -7.71 -30.03
N LYS A 43 27.10 -8.54 -30.95
CA LYS A 43 25.68 -8.85 -31.09
C LYS A 43 25.32 -10.04 -30.23
N LYS A 44 24.06 -10.14 -29.83
CA LYS A 44 23.51 -11.30 -29.10
C LYS A 44 23.91 -12.63 -29.76
N GLU A 45 23.83 -12.73 -31.09
CA GLU A 45 24.17 -13.95 -31.84
C GLU A 45 25.64 -14.35 -31.61
N ASP A 46 26.56 -13.38 -31.60
CA ASP A 46 27.98 -13.63 -31.31
C ASP A 46 28.16 -14.09 -29.86
N MET A 47 27.48 -13.42 -28.91
CA MET A 47 27.54 -13.73 -27.49
C MET A 47 27.01 -15.13 -27.17
N LEU A 48 26.14 -15.70 -28.00
CA LEU A 48 25.62 -17.06 -27.84
C LEU A 48 26.59 -18.14 -28.34
N ILE A 49 27.49 -17.80 -29.26
CA ILE A 49 28.40 -18.74 -29.93
C ILE A 49 29.78 -18.79 -29.24
N ILE A 50 30.33 -17.64 -28.85
CA ILE A 50 31.66 -17.56 -28.25
C ILE A 50 31.69 -18.08 -26.80
N SER A 51 32.87 -18.48 -26.31
CA SER A 51 33.02 -18.89 -24.91
C SER A 51 32.82 -17.73 -23.94
N ASN A 52 32.53 -18.00 -22.67
CA ASN A 52 32.37 -16.94 -21.68
C ASN A 52 33.70 -16.19 -21.43
N GLU A 53 34.83 -16.87 -21.56
CA GLU A 53 36.17 -16.27 -21.43
C GLU A 53 36.43 -15.28 -22.56
N GLU A 54 36.12 -15.70 -23.79
CA GLU A 54 36.24 -14.84 -24.96
C GLU A 54 35.26 -13.66 -24.88
N LEU A 55 34.03 -13.88 -24.41
CA LEU A 55 33.05 -12.81 -24.19
C LEU A 55 33.59 -11.76 -23.20
N VAL A 56 34.14 -12.19 -22.07
CA VAL A 56 34.70 -11.28 -21.05
C VAL A 56 35.92 -10.53 -21.58
N GLU A 57 36.82 -11.20 -22.29
CA GLU A 57 37.97 -10.56 -22.94
C GLU A 57 37.52 -9.48 -23.93
N ARG A 58 36.53 -9.78 -24.76
CA ARG A 58 36.00 -8.83 -25.74
C ARG A 58 35.28 -7.65 -25.09
N ILE A 59 34.48 -7.87 -24.04
CA ILE A 59 33.86 -6.76 -23.28
C ILE A 59 34.93 -5.88 -22.63
N ASN A 60 35.97 -6.47 -22.01
CA ASN A 60 37.06 -5.73 -21.37
C ASN A 60 37.99 -4.98 -22.34
N SER A 61 38.00 -5.42 -23.59
CA SER A 61 38.82 -4.87 -24.68
C SER A 61 38.02 -3.96 -25.61
N ALA A 62 36.70 -3.86 -25.41
CA ALA A 62 35.83 -2.95 -26.14
C ALA A 62 36.31 -1.52 -25.88
N LYS A 63 36.98 -0.94 -26.87
CA LYS A 63 37.32 0.48 -26.85
C LYS A 63 36.05 1.22 -27.28
N PHE A 64 35.38 1.84 -26.33
CA PHE A 64 34.17 2.65 -26.56
C PHE A 64 34.43 3.90 -27.45
N GLU A 65 35.67 4.09 -27.91
CA GLU A 65 36.09 5.20 -28.77
C GLU A 65 36.18 4.84 -30.27
N SER A 66 35.93 3.59 -30.68
CA SER A 66 36.09 3.19 -32.09
C SER A 66 34.76 3.07 -32.82
N PHE A 67 34.56 3.97 -33.79
CA PHE A 67 33.57 3.80 -34.84
C PHE A 67 33.97 2.61 -35.73
N ILE A 68 33.11 1.59 -35.81
CA ILE A 68 33.27 0.53 -36.80
C ILE A 68 32.51 0.99 -38.06
N PRO A 69 33.15 1.04 -39.24
CA PRO A 69 32.43 1.23 -40.48
C PRO A 69 31.61 -0.04 -40.77
N ASP A 70 30.29 0.08 -40.79
CA ASP A 70 29.37 -0.93 -41.33
C ASP A 70 28.72 -0.40 -42.63
N ASP A 71 28.15 -1.28 -43.44
CA ASP A 71 27.53 -0.97 -44.74
C ASP A 71 26.35 0.02 -44.64
N GLU A 72 25.84 0.29 -43.42
CA GLU A 72 24.76 1.22 -43.11
C GLU A 72 25.20 2.50 -42.36
N GLY A 73 26.51 2.67 -42.05
CA GLY A 73 27.05 3.86 -41.38
C GLY A 73 28.03 3.56 -40.23
N PHE A 74 28.58 4.62 -39.63
CA PHE A 74 29.45 4.50 -38.45
C PHE A 74 28.63 4.10 -37.22
N THR A 75 28.99 2.98 -36.60
CA THR A 75 28.33 2.49 -35.38
C THR A 75 29.16 2.80 -34.14
N GLU A 76 28.54 3.48 -33.19
CA GLU A 76 29.14 3.77 -31.89
C GLU A 76 28.88 2.57 -30.95
N ILE A 77 29.96 1.95 -30.47
CA ILE A 77 29.85 0.90 -29.44
C ILE A 77 29.59 1.60 -28.12
N SER A 78 28.34 1.60 -27.66
CA SER A 78 27.99 2.13 -26.34
C SER A 78 27.96 1.02 -25.27
N PRO A 79 28.34 1.31 -24.02
CA PRO A 79 28.20 0.38 -22.91
C PRO A 79 26.77 -0.18 -22.77
N ASP A 80 25.77 0.68 -22.91
CA ASP A 80 24.35 0.29 -22.80
C ASP A 80 23.89 -0.61 -23.96
N GLY A 81 24.45 -0.42 -25.15
CA GLY A 81 24.21 -1.32 -26.28
C GLY A 81 24.70 -2.74 -26.00
N ILE A 82 25.91 -2.88 -25.45
CA ILE A 82 26.46 -4.19 -25.06
C ILE A 82 25.62 -4.83 -23.94
N LYS A 83 25.19 -4.05 -22.93
CA LYS A 83 24.32 -4.56 -21.86
C LYS A 83 22.98 -5.08 -22.39
N ASN A 84 22.37 -4.37 -23.34
CA ASN A 84 21.11 -4.77 -23.95
C ASN A 84 21.26 -6.08 -24.73
N GLU A 85 22.30 -6.21 -25.55
CA GLU A 85 22.58 -7.44 -26.30
C GLU A 85 22.93 -8.62 -25.36
N LEU A 86 23.69 -8.35 -24.29
CA LEU A 86 24.00 -9.33 -23.25
C LEU A 86 22.72 -9.81 -22.54
N SER A 87 21.83 -8.89 -22.19
CA SER A 87 20.55 -9.23 -21.56
C SER A 87 19.66 -10.08 -22.47
N LYS A 88 19.59 -9.76 -23.77
CA LYS A 88 18.90 -10.56 -24.78
C LYS A 88 19.51 -11.96 -24.92
N ALA A 89 20.84 -12.07 -24.90
CA ALA A 89 21.53 -13.35 -25.05
C ALA A 89 21.28 -14.25 -23.83
N ILE A 90 21.35 -13.69 -22.63
CA ILE A 90 21.06 -14.41 -21.38
C ILE A 90 19.59 -14.84 -21.32
N SER A 91 18.68 -13.98 -21.75
CA SER A 91 17.25 -14.30 -21.84
C SER A 91 16.96 -15.49 -22.77
N GLU A 92 17.78 -15.70 -23.79
CA GLU A 92 17.64 -16.83 -24.71
C GLU A 92 18.28 -18.12 -24.18
N ASN A 93 19.48 -18.04 -23.61
CA ASN A 93 20.21 -19.21 -23.12
C ASN A 93 20.91 -18.93 -21.77
N PRO A 94 20.18 -18.86 -20.65
CA PRO A 94 20.75 -18.50 -19.36
C PRO A 94 21.80 -19.50 -18.88
N MET A 95 21.63 -20.78 -19.25
CA MET A 95 22.54 -21.86 -18.86
C MET A 95 23.96 -21.67 -19.38
N LYS A 96 24.12 -21.10 -20.57
CA LYS A 96 25.43 -20.75 -21.13
C LYS A 96 26.21 -19.83 -20.19
N PHE A 97 25.52 -18.83 -19.63
CA PHE A 97 26.15 -17.77 -18.83
C PHE A 97 26.31 -18.18 -17.35
N LEU A 98 25.41 -19.03 -16.84
CA LEU A 98 25.52 -19.55 -15.48
C LEU A 98 26.55 -20.68 -15.35
N ASN A 99 26.71 -21.52 -16.39
CA ASN A 99 27.76 -22.52 -16.41
C ASN A 99 29.13 -21.85 -16.62
N GLY A 100 30.00 -21.93 -15.62
CA GLY A 100 31.26 -21.19 -15.65
C GLY A 100 31.07 -19.70 -15.34
N PHE A 101 30.06 -19.35 -14.54
CA PHE A 101 29.80 -17.98 -14.11
C PHE A 101 31.03 -17.26 -13.56
N SER A 102 31.96 -18.00 -12.94
CA SER A 102 33.19 -17.46 -12.40
C SER A 102 34.08 -16.70 -13.38
N VAL A 103 33.94 -16.96 -14.68
CA VAL A 103 34.69 -16.26 -15.72
C VAL A 103 34.30 -14.79 -15.79
N PHE A 104 33.01 -14.48 -15.56
CA PHE A 104 32.53 -13.11 -15.57
C PHE A 104 33.24 -12.27 -14.53
N PHE A 105 33.79 -12.85 -13.44
CA PHE A 105 34.57 -12.15 -12.39
C PHE A 105 35.76 -11.34 -12.90
N ASN A 106 36.19 -11.59 -14.13
CA ASN A 106 37.28 -10.85 -14.78
C ASN A 106 36.79 -9.60 -15.53
N LEU A 107 35.48 -9.34 -15.63
CA LEU A 107 34.97 -8.08 -16.19
C LEU A 107 35.44 -6.89 -15.34
N LYS A 108 35.88 -5.83 -16.01
CA LYS A 108 36.39 -4.60 -15.39
C LYS A 108 35.27 -3.70 -14.85
N ASP A 109 34.09 -3.78 -15.45
CA ASP A 109 32.93 -2.95 -15.12
C ASP A 109 31.82 -3.83 -14.52
N TYR A 110 31.39 -3.47 -13.31
CA TYR A 110 30.41 -4.21 -12.52
C TYR A 110 28.98 -4.10 -13.06
N GLU A 111 28.68 -3.12 -13.92
CA GLU A 111 27.35 -2.96 -14.50
C GLU A 111 26.96 -4.13 -15.43
N TYR A 112 27.93 -4.73 -16.12
CA TYR A 112 27.70 -5.93 -16.92
C TYR A 112 27.39 -7.16 -16.06
N PHE A 113 27.97 -7.24 -14.85
CA PHE A 113 27.62 -8.31 -13.91
C PHE A 113 26.19 -8.17 -13.40
N SER A 114 25.80 -6.96 -13.01
CA SER A 114 24.42 -6.69 -12.59
C SER A 114 23.44 -6.96 -13.72
N THR A 115 23.82 -6.67 -14.97
CA THR A 115 23.02 -7.02 -16.16
C THR A 115 22.77 -8.53 -16.24
N ILE A 116 23.77 -9.37 -15.91
CA ILE A 116 23.60 -10.83 -15.89
C ILE A 116 22.53 -11.22 -14.87
N PHE A 117 22.67 -10.78 -13.61
CA PHE A 117 21.73 -11.16 -12.56
C PHE A 117 20.33 -10.57 -12.75
N MET A 118 20.20 -9.34 -13.25
CA MET A 118 18.91 -8.75 -13.59
C MET A 118 18.22 -9.55 -14.71
N SER A 119 18.98 -10.02 -15.70
CA SER A 119 18.44 -10.87 -16.75
C SER A 119 17.96 -12.22 -16.20
N ILE A 120 18.73 -12.85 -15.31
CA ILE A 120 18.32 -14.08 -14.62
C ILE A 120 17.06 -13.86 -13.76
N LYS A 121 17.01 -12.78 -12.99
CA LYS A 121 15.84 -12.38 -12.20
C LYS A 121 14.61 -12.30 -13.09
N ASN A 122 14.69 -11.59 -14.22
CA ASN A 122 13.58 -11.43 -15.15
C ASN A 122 13.13 -12.79 -15.71
N ILE A 123 14.05 -13.67 -16.09
CA ILE A 123 13.72 -15.02 -16.58
C ILE A 123 12.94 -15.83 -15.53
N ILE A 124 13.37 -15.78 -14.27
CA ILE A 124 12.69 -16.47 -13.16
C ILE A 124 11.29 -15.87 -12.92
N GLN A 125 11.16 -14.54 -12.90
CA GLN A 125 9.87 -13.86 -12.72
C GLN A 125 8.88 -14.19 -13.84
N GLU A 126 9.35 -14.20 -15.08
CA GLU A 126 8.53 -14.47 -16.26
C GLU A 126 8.25 -15.97 -16.48
N ASN A 127 8.90 -16.87 -15.72
CA ASN A 127 8.84 -18.33 -15.89
C ASN A 127 9.08 -18.79 -17.35
N ARG A 128 9.89 -18.04 -18.12
CA ARG A 128 10.13 -18.36 -19.53
C ARG A 128 10.99 -19.60 -19.72
N ILE A 129 11.99 -19.77 -18.85
CA ILE A 129 12.96 -20.87 -18.88
C ILE A 129 13.14 -21.40 -17.46
N ILE A 130 13.08 -22.74 -17.30
CA ILE A 130 13.36 -23.39 -16.03
C ILE A 130 14.88 -23.51 -15.87
N ILE A 131 15.44 -22.77 -14.92
CA ILE A 131 16.85 -22.86 -14.56
C ILE A 131 16.98 -23.80 -13.35
N PRO A 132 17.88 -24.80 -13.38
CA PRO A 132 18.15 -25.67 -12.23
C PRO A 132 18.57 -24.86 -10.99
N GLN A 133 18.02 -25.22 -9.83
CA GLN A 133 18.18 -24.45 -8.60
C GLN A 133 19.63 -24.44 -8.11
N ASP A 134 20.29 -25.60 -8.16
CA ASP A 134 21.69 -25.80 -7.82
C ASP A 134 22.61 -24.84 -8.59
N ILE A 135 22.30 -24.58 -9.86
CA ILE A 135 23.08 -23.67 -10.70
C ILE A 135 22.93 -22.21 -10.26
N ILE A 136 21.70 -21.78 -9.94
CA ILE A 136 21.44 -20.42 -9.44
C ILE A 136 22.18 -20.21 -8.11
N ILE A 137 22.06 -21.17 -7.19
CA ILE A 137 22.69 -21.11 -5.87
C ILE A 137 24.21 -21.13 -5.98
N ASN A 138 24.78 -22.02 -6.81
CA ASN A 138 26.22 -22.05 -7.04
C ASN A 138 26.74 -20.73 -7.62
N SER A 139 25.98 -20.10 -8.53
CA SER A 139 26.35 -18.79 -9.10
C SER A 139 26.32 -17.68 -8.05
N ILE A 140 25.31 -17.67 -7.19
CA ILE A 140 25.22 -16.75 -6.04
C ILE A 140 26.40 -16.96 -5.08
N LEU A 141 26.78 -18.20 -4.81
CA LEU A 141 27.85 -18.50 -3.86
C LEU A 141 29.22 -18.11 -4.35
N GLN A 142 29.52 -18.45 -5.60
CA GLN A 142 30.74 -18.00 -6.27
C GLN A 142 30.80 -16.47 -6.24
N PHE A 143 29.67 -15.81 -6.41
CA PHE A 143 29.60 -14.36 -6.37
C PHE A 143 29.88 -13.76 -4.97
N ILE A 144 29.32 -14.34 -3.91
CA ILE A 144 29.60 -13.91 -2.54
C ILE A 144 31.08 -14.10 -2.19
N GLN A 145 31.67 -15.20 -2.64
CA GLN A 145 33.10 -15.45 -2.47
C GLN A 145 33.93 -14.34 -3.12
N VAL A 146 33.55 -13.86 -4.30
CA VAL A 146 34.25 -12.77 -4.98
C VAL A 146 34.11 -11.43 -4.26
N ILE A 147 32.93 -11.11 -3.75
CA ILE A 147 32.77 -9.91 -2.91
C ILE A 147 33.75 -9.95 -1.73
N LYS A 148 33.94 -11.13 -1.11
CA LYS A 148 34.87 -11.29 0.01
C LYS A 148 36.33 -11.15 -0.41
N GLU A 149 36.68 -11.66 -1.59
CA GLU A 149 38.06 -11.69 -2.10
C GLU A 149 38.49 -10.36 -2.75
N LYS A 150 37.56 -9.45 -3.05
CA LYS A 150 37.83 -8.12 -3.63
C LYS A 150 37.47 -6.98 -2.65
N PRO A 151 38.27 -6.73 -1.60
CA PRO A 151 38.00 -5.68 -0.61
C PRO A 151 38.09 -4.24 -1.18
N ASP A 152 38.68 -4.07 -2.37
CA ASP A 152 38.90 -2.78 -3.04
C ASP A 152 37.77 -2.39 -4.02
N LEU A 153 36.65 -3.12 -4.01
CA LEU A 153 35.44 -2.72 -4.73
C LEU A 153 35.04 -1.29 -4.36
N GLU A 154 34.84 -0.43 -5.35
CA GLU A 154 34.28 0.90 -5.10
C GLU A 154 32.92 0.73 -4.41
N LYS A 155 32.63 1.58 -3.42
CA LYS A 155 31.45 1.43 -2.55
C LYS A 155 30.14 1.42 -3.36
N GLU A 156 30.10 2.11 -4.49
CA GLU A 156 28.94 2.22 -5.35
C GLU A 156 28.69 0.92 -6.13
N ASP A 157 29.73 0.33 -6.72
CA ASP A 157 29.66 -0.96 -7.41
C ASP A 157 29.25 -2.10 -6.47
N LEU A 158 29.85 -2.14 -5.27
CA LEU A 158 29.49 -3.12 -4.24
C LEU A 158 28.01 -2.98 -3.86
N SER A 159 27.54 -1.74 -3.67
CA SER A 159 26.16 -1.48 -3.32
C SER A 159 25.19 -1.90 -4.42
N PHE A 160 25.47 -1.53 -5.68
CA PHE A 160 24.60 -1.86 -6.81
C PHE A 160 24.51 -3.38 -7.01
N THR A 161 25.63 -4.07 -6.85
CA THR A 161 25.66 -5.52 -7.05
C THR A 161 24.96 -6.27 -5.92
N ILE A 162 25.09 -5.83 -4.66
CA ILE A 162 24.35 -6.44 -3.54
C ILE A 162 22.85 -6.14 -3.64
N THR A 163 22.46 -4.97 -4.15
CA THR A 163 21.04 -4.67 -4.45
C THR A 163 20.48 -5.70 -5.43
N THR A 164 21.21 -5.96 -6.51
CA THR A 164 20.82 -6.94 -7.54
C THR A 164 20.72 -8.36 -6.97
N LEU A 165 21.66 -8.76 -6.12
CA LEU A 165 21.56 -10.03 -5.38
C LEU A 165 20.31 -10.11 -4.49
N GLY A 166 19.96 -9.03 -3.79
CA GLY A 166 18.79 -9.01 -2.91
C GLY A 166 17.51 -9.28 -3.67
N TRP A 167 17.34 -8.62 -4.81
CA TRP A 167 16.22 -8.90 -5.70
C TRP A 167 16.24 -10.33 -6.24
N LEU A 168 17.41 -10.85 -6.60
CA LEU A 168 17.53 -12.23 -7.07
C LEU A 168 17.15 -13.24 -5.97
N PHE A 169 17.59 -13.01 -4.72
CA PHE A 169 17.23 -13.86 -3.59
C PHE A 169 15.73 -13.87 -3.37
N GLU A 170 15.10 -12.71 -3.32
CA GLU A 170 13.65 -12.58 -3.16
C GLU A 170 12.90 -13.35 -4.26
N VAL A 171 13.24 -13.11 -5.53
CA VAL A 171 12.63 -13.79 -6.67
C VAL A 171 12.89 -15.29 -6.65
N PHE A 172 14.12 -15.69 -6.33
CA PHE A 172 14.50 -17.10 -6.22
C PHE A 172 13.66 -17.81 -5.16
N ILE A 173 13.57 -17.25 -3.95
CA ILE A 173 12.79 -17.78 -2.83
C ILE A 173 11.30 -17.88 -3.21
N LEU A 174 10.74 -16.84 -3.85
CA LEU A 174 9.34 -16.81 -4.29
C LEU A 174 9.01 -17.77 -5.42
N SER A 175 9.99 -18.09 -6.27
CA SER A 175 9.82 -19.00 -7.40
C SER A 175 9.84 -20.48 -6.99
N GLN A 176 10.31 -20.78 -5.78
CA GLN A 176 10.47 -22.16 -5.31
C GLN A 176 9.11 -22.88 -5.17
N THR A 177 8.92 -23.94 -5.95
CA THR A 177 7.73 -24.82 -5.89
C THR A 177 7.95 -26.08 -5.07
N SER A 178 9.21 -26.40 -4.75
CA SER A 178 9.60 -27.60 -4.01
C SER A 178 10.64 -27.23 -2.97
N SER A 179 10.66 -28.00 -1.89
CA SER A 179 11.53 -27.69 -0.77
C SER A 179 13.01 -27.84 -1.13
N LEU A 180 13.84 -26.86 -0.76
CA LEU A 180 15.28 -26.90 -0.95
C LEU A 180 15.91 -28.08 -0.17
N GLU A 181 17.00 -28.62 -0.71
CA GLU A 181 17.87 -29.55 -0.01
C GLU A 181 18.54 -28.88 1.18
N SER A 182 18.72 -29.60 2.30
CA SER A 182 19.17 -28.98 3.56
C SER A 182 20.54 -28.33 3.50
N GLU A 183 21.42 -28.76 2.60
CA GLU A 183 22.77 -28.21 2.46
C GLU A 183 22.72 -26.85 1.76
N ILE A 184 22.07 -26.82 0.59
CA ILE A 184 21.74 -25.61 -0.17
C ILE A 184 21.04 -24.56 0.71
N ASP A 185 20.08 -25.01 1.51
CA ASP A 185 19.30 -24.18 2.41
C ASP A 185 20.17 -23.45 3.46
N ASN A 186 21.07 -24.18 4.13
CA ASN A 186 21.99 -23.60 5.11
C ASN A 186 22.95 -22.61 4.47
N ILE A 187 23.41 -22.94 3.26
CA ILE A 187 24.32 -22.10 2.50
C ILE A 187 23.65 -20.76 2.13
N LEU A 188 22.38 -20.80 1.69
CA LEU A 188 21.59 -19.61 1.37
C LEU A 188 21.40 -18.70 2.60
N LYS A 189 21.03 -19.28 3.74
CA LYS A 189 20.90 -18.56 5.02
C LYS A 189 22.20 -17.84 5.39
N ASN A 190 23.30 -18.58 5.44
CA ASN A 190 24.60 -18.05 5.87
C ASN A 190 25.09 -16.94 4.93
N SER A 191 24.86 -17.12 3.63
CA SER A 191 25.13 -16.14 2.58
C SER A 191 24.44 -14.80 2.83
N ILE A 192 23.12 -14.82 3.10
CA ILE A 192 22.35 -13.61 3.39
C ILE A 192 22.87 -12.94 4.68
N LEU A 193 23.09 -13.72 5.75
CA LEU A 193 23.59 -13.19 7.04
C LEU A 193 24.96 -12.53 6.92
N GLU A 194 25.85 -13.09 6.10
CA GLU A 194 27.17 -12.51 5.84
C GLU A 194 27.06 -11.21 5.03
N LEU A 195 26.24 -11.18 3.98
CA LEU A 195 26.04 -9.99 3.15
C LEU A 195 25.48 -8.81 3.97
N ILE A 196 24.54 -9.05 4.89
CA ILE A 196 24.02 -8.00 5.79
C ILE A 196 25.15 -7.33 6.59
N LYS A 197 26.18 -8.09 7.00
CA LYS A 197 27.32 -7.58 7.78
C LYS A 197 28.32 -6.82 6.91
N LEU A 198 28.40 -7.12 5.62
CA LEU A 198 29.33 -6.47 4.68
C LEU A 198 28.79 -5.14 4.16
N VAL A 199 27.46 -4.98 4.08
CA VAL A 199 26.82 -3.76 3.58
C VAL A 199 26.75 -2.68 4.65
N LYS A 200 27.21 -1.48 4.30
CA LYS A 200 26.93 -0.27 5.08
C LYS A 200 25.61 0.34 4.63
N GLU A 201 24.85 0.87 5.60
CA GLU A 201 23.64 1.63 5.29
C GLU A 201 23.98 2.85 4.45
N LYS A 202 23.21 3.08 3.38
CA LYS A 202 23.30 4.35 2.66
C LYS A 202 22.66 5.46 3.49
N ASN A 203 23.16 6.68 3.33
CA ASN A 203 22.44 7.85 3.81
C ASN A 203 21.14 7.98 3.01
N ILE A 204 20.06 8.41 3.66
CA ILE A 204 18.85 8.82 2.95
C ILE A 204 19.16 10.13 2.22
N GLU A 205 19.64 10.06 0.99
CA GLU A 205 19.80 11.21 0.11
C GLU A 205 18.51 11.45 -0.67
N ASN A 206 17.82 12.58 -0.44
CA ASN A 206 16.66 13.16 -1.18
C ASN A 206 15.50 12.24 -1.63
N ASN A 207 15.61 10.94 -1.41
CA ASN A 207 14.69 9.90 -1.76
C ASN A 207 13.71 9.74 -0.59
N SER A 208 12.45 9.51 -0.92
CA SER A 208 11.45 9.22 0.11
C SER A 208 11.88 7.97 0.91
N MET A 209 11.62 7.93 2.23
CA MET A 209 11.95 6.75 3.06
C MET A 209 11.37 5.44 2.47
N PHE A 210 10.27 5.54 1.72
CA PHE A 210 9.67 4.45 0.96
C PHE A 210 10.60 3.85 -0.09
N SER A 211 11.18 4.70 -0.94
CA SER A 211 12.13 4.28 -1.97
C SER A 211 13.44 3.76 -1.37
N PHE A 212 13.76 4.12 -0.12
CA PHE A 212 14.93 3.62 0.57
C PHE A 212 14.81 2.12 0.87
N VAL A 213 13.67 1.65 1.40
CA VAL A 213 13.49 0.23 1.75
C VAL A 213 13.67 -0.73 0.58
N ILE A 214 13.26 -0.31 -0.61
CA ILE A 214 13.28 -1.16 -1.82
C ILE A 214 14.59 -1.09 -2.60
N ASN A 215 15.44 -0.08 -2.34
CA ASN A 215 16.67 0.18 -3.11
C ASN A 215 17.93 0.17 -2.26
N ASP A 216 17.83 0.28 -0.93
CA ASP A 216 18.99 0.16 -0.06
C ASP A 216 19.41 -1.33 0.01
N PRO A 217 20.68 -1.65 -0.27
CA PRO A 217 21.13 -3.04 -0.31
C PRO A 217 21.00 -3.72 1.05
N LYS A 218 21.16 -2.99 2.16
CA LYS A 218 21.02 -3.57 3.50
C LYS A 218 19.55 -3.86 3.80
N CYS A 219 18.64 -2.96 3.41
CA CYS A 219 17.20 -3.23 3.48
C CYS A 219 16.83 -4.48 2.67
N LEU A 220 17.29 -4.61 1.43
CA LEU A 220 16.98 -5.76 0.57
C LEU A 220 17.51 -7.08 1.14
N MET A 221 18.69 -7.08 1.76
CA MET A 221 19.21 -8.27 2.43
C MET A 221 18.37 -8.66 3.65
N PHE A 222 17.94 -7.68 4.47
CA PHE A 222 17.01 -7.96 5.58
C PHE A 222 15.67 -8.50 5.07
N SER A 223 15.10 -7.90 4.02
CA SER A 223 13.86 -8.40 3.40
C SER A 223 14.04 -9.83 2.87
N SER A 224 15.16 -10.13 2.22
CA SER A 224 15.50 -11.48 1.74
C SER A 224 15.55 -12.50 2.88
N LEU A 225 16.09 -12.10 4.04
CA LEU A 225 16.14 -12.95 5.23
C LEU A 225 14.75 -13.22 5.84
N ILE A 226 13.85 -12.25 5.80
CA ILE A 226 12.46 -12.43 6.24
C ILE A 226 11.67 -13.29 5.25
N TRP A 227 11.87 -13.08 3.95
CA TRP A 227 11.29 -13.93 2.92
C TRP A 227 11.77 -15.38 3.00
N TYR A 228 13.05 -15.58 3.33
CA TYR A 228 13.60 -16.89 3.62
C TYR A 228 12.81 -17.56 4.75
N LEU A 229 12.64 -16.91 5.91
CA LEU A 229 11.82 -17.43 7.02
C LEU A 229 10.37 -17.72 6.59
N TYR A 230 9.76 -16.81 5.82
CA TYR A 230 8.38 -16.96 5.33
C TYR A 230 8.22 -18.20 4.46
N TYR A 231 9.16 -18.43 3.54
CA TYR A 231 9.17 -19.59 2.65
C TYR A 231 9.25 -20.92 3.41
N HIS A 232 10.09 -21.00 4.45
CA HIS A 232 10.19 -22.22 5.27
C HIS A 232 8.91 -22.51 6.04
N ASN A 233 8.32 -21.47 6.62
CA ASN A 233 7.07 -21.58 7.35
C ASN A 233 5.93 -22.09 6.44
N MET A 234 5.80 -21.52 5.24
CA MET A 234 4.75 -21.89 4.26
C MET A 234 4.87 -23.33 3.75
N ASN A 235 6.07 -23.92 3.74
CA ASN A 235 6.31 -25.29 3.30
C ASN A 235 6.27 -26.34 4.43
N ASN A 236 5.72 -25.98 5.60
CA ASN A 236 5.58 -26.86 6.77
C ASN A 236 6.89 -27.53 7.25
N LYS A 237 8.04 -26.95 6.92
CA LYS A 237 9.34 -27.39 7.44
C LYS A 237 9.63 -26.60 8.71
N ILE A 238 9.10 -27.06 9.83
CA ILE A 238 9.45 -26.49 11.14
C ILE A 238 10.89 -26.91 11.44
N PHE A 239 11.84 -26.00 11.30
CA PHE A 239 13.21 -26.15 11.80
C PHE A 239 13.43 -25.17 12.96
N PRO A 240 13.01 -25.52 14.19
CA PRO A 240 12.94 -24.57 15.31
C PRO A 240 14.28 -23.88 15.58
N GLU A 241 15.38 -24.62 15.56
CA GLU A 241 16.72 -24.11 15.87
C GLU A 241 17.22 -23.08 14.85
N ARG A 242 16.88 -23.24 13.56
CA ARG A 242 17.31 -22.34 12.48
C ARG A 242 16.54 -21.03 12.50
N ASP A 243 15.22 -21.13 12.67
CA ASP A 243 14.36 -19.96 12.82
C ASP A 243 14.78 -19.14 14.04
N ILE A 244 15.18 -19.81 15.13
CA ILE A 244 15.69 -19.17 16.36
C ILE A 244 16.96 -18.37 16.08
N GLU A 245 17.93 -18.90 15.32
CA GLU A 245 19.16 -18.17 15.00
C GLU A 245 18.87 -16.87 14.24
N ILE A 246 18.05 -16.93 13.20
CA ILE A 246 17.67 -15.76 12.39
C ILE A 246 16.87 -14.78 13.23
N LYS A 247 15.88 -15.26 13.99
CA LYS A 247 15.08 -14.42 14.91
C LYS A 247 15.96 -13.72 15.94
N ASN A 248 16.93 -14.42 16.53
CA ASN A 248 17.88 -13.83 17.47
C ASN A 248 18.77 -12.77 16.79
N PHE A 249 19.23 -13.05 15.57
CA PHE A 249 19.96 -12.07 14.78
C PHE A 249 19.13 -10.80 14.53
N LEU A 250 17.88 -10.93 14.09
CA LEU A 250 16.96 -9.80 13.87
C LEU A 250 16.71 -8.99 15.15
N ILE A 251 16.53 -9.64 16.31
CA ILE A 251 16.40 -8.95 17.60
C ILE A 251 17.67 -8.18 17.97
N ASN A 252 18.85 -8.76 17.72
CA ASN A 252 20.12 -8.09 18.00
C ASN A 252 20.30 -6.86 17.11
N GLU A 253 19.91 -6.94 15.84
CA GLU A 253 19.94 -5.79 14.93
C GLU A 253 18.93 -4.71 15.34
N LEU A 254 17.71 -5.07 15.79
CA LEU A 254 16.75 -4.09 16.33
C LEU A 254 17.25 -3.40 17.61
N LYS A 255 18.03 -4.11 18.45
CA LYS A 255 18.67 -3.52 19.62
C LYS A 255 19.83 -2.59 19.24
N ASN A 256 20.39 -2.73 18.05
CA ASN A 256 21.47 -1.88 17.56
C ASN A 256 20.90 -0.51 17.15
N ILE A 257 21.23 0.51 17.96
CA ILE A 257 20.68 1.87 17.85
C ILE A 257 20.97 2.54 16.51
N ASN A 258 21.99 2.08 15.77
CA ASN A 258 22.49 2.74 14.58
C ASN A 258 21.93 2.18 13.26
N SER A 259 21.08 1.14 13.27
CA SER A 259 20.58 0.56 12.03
C SER A 259 19.20 1.09 11.68
N LEU A 260 19.09 2.02 10.73
CA LEU A 260 17.81 2.48 10.22
C LEU A 260 17.11 1.41 9.37
N SER A 261 17.90 0.66 8.60
CA SER A 261 17.41 -0.31 7.60
C SER A 261 16.51 -1.37 8.23
N ILE A 262 16.90 -1.87 9.41
CA ILE A 262 16.15 -2.92 10.09
C ILE A 262 14.77 -2.44 10.53
N PHE A 263 14.65 -1.20 11.04
CA PHE A 263 13.37 -0.65 11.49
C PHE A 263 12.39 -0.46 10.33
N LEU A 264 12.88 0.05 9.19
CA LEU A 264 12.05 0.24 8.01
C LEU A 264 11.60 -1.10 7.42
N VAL A 265 12.52 -2.07 7.30
CA VAL A 265 12.21 -3.41 6.80
C VAL A 265 11.26 -4.15 7.73
N PHE A 266 11.45 -4.06 9.05
CA PHE A 266 10.52 -4.67 10.01
C PHE A 266 9.10 -4.15 9.80
N GLY A 267 8.93 -2.85 9.56
CA GLY A 267 7.61 -2.29 9.28
C GLY A 267 7.06 -2.72 7.92
N HIS A 268 7.89 -2.71 6.88
CA HIS A 268 7.51 -3.13 5.53
C HIS A 268 7.07 -4.61 5.49
N GLU A 269 7.80 -5.47 6.19
CA GLU A 269 7.63 -6.91 6.22
C GLU A 269 6.80 -7.43 7.40
N PHE A 270 6.23 -6.54 8.21
CA PHE A 270 5.63 -6.90 9.49
C PHE A 270 4.52 -7.94 9.39
N LYS A 271 3.69 -7.85 8.35
CA LYS A 271 2.64 -8.84 8.08
C LYS A 271 3.22 -10.25 7.86
N ARG A 272 4.35 -10.38 7.17
CA ARG A 272 5.00 -11.68 6.94
C ARG A 272 5.58 -12.21 8.24
N LEU A 273 6.26 -11.36 8.99
CA LEU A 273 6.78 -11.70 10.32
C LEU A 273 5.67 -12.19 11.27
N TRP A 274 4.50 -11.54 11.25
CA TRP A 274 3.33 -11.96 12.02
C TRP A 274 2.81 -13.34 11.62
N ILE A 275 2.78 -13.64 10.32
CA ILE A 275 2.37 -14.95 9.81
C ILE A 275 3.39 -16.03 10.18
N ILE A 276 4.70 -15.71 10.11
CA ILE A 276 5.78 -16.64 10.47
C ILE A 276 5.66 -17.08 11.92
N ASP A 277 5.58 -16.13 12.86
CA ASP A 277 5.54 -16.44 14.29
C ASP A 277 4.97 -15.30 15.13
N LYS A 278 3.65 -15.30 15.28
CA LYS A 278 2.90 -14.38 16.15
C LYS A 278 3.42 -14.36 17.59
N ASN A 279 3.73 -15.53 18.17
CA ASN A 279 4.13 -15.62 19.57
C ASN A 279 5.49 -14.99 19.80
N TRP A 280 6.42 -15.14 18.84
CA TRP A 280 7.71 -14.47 18.88
C TRP A 280 7.58 -12.96 18.77
N ILE A 281 6.70 -12.45 17.89
CA ILE A 281 6.41 -11.00 17.80
C ILE A 281 5.89 -10.47 19.13
N GLN A 282 4.90 -11.14 19.72
CA GLN A 282 4.31 -10.75 21.01
C GLN A 282 5.34 -10.78 22.14
N SER A 283 6.23 -11.77 22.17
CA SER A 283 7.27 -11.89 23.20
C SER A 283 8.38 -10.84 23.08
N ASN A 284 8.49 -10.16 21.93
CA ASN A 284 9.52 -9.16 21.65
C ASN A 284 8.94 -7.78 21.34
N GLU A 285 7.69 -7.51 21.71
CA GLU A 285 6.98 -6.28 21.35
C GLU A 285 7.75 -5.01 21.74
N SER A 286 8.34 -4.96 22.94
CA SER A 286 9.09 -3.78 23.41
C SER A 286 10.38 -3.50 22.65
N ILE A 287 10.95 -4.52 22.01
CA ILE A 287 12.15 -4.38 21.17
C ILE A 287 11.74 -3.97 19.76
N ILE A 288 10.64 -4.55 19.26
CA ILE A 288 10.09 -4.25 17.94
C ILE A 288 9.50 -2.84 17.91
N PHE A 289 8.80 -2.41 18.96
CA PHE A 289 8.23 -1.07 19.09
C PHE A 289 8.94 -0.33 20.22
N PRO A 290 10.13 0.24 19.95
CA PRO A 290 10.93 0.88 20.99
C PRO A 290 10.26 2.16 21.50
N GLU A 291 10.67 2.62 22.69
CA GLU A 291 10.22 3.91 23.26
C GLU A 291 10.74 5.12 22.47
N ASP A 292 11.82 4.98 21.70
CA ASP A 292 12.35 6.01 20.80
C ASP A 292 11.34 6.34 19.68
N ASP A 293 10.80 7.56 19.69
CA ASP A 293 9.77 8.01 18.75
C ASP A 293 10.21 7.91 17.27
N SER A 294 11.48 8.18 16.97
CA SER A 294 11.99 8.15 15.59
C SER A 294 12.01 6.72 15.03
N LYS A 295 12.55 5.78 15.80
CA LYS A 295 12.60 4.37 15.40
C LYS A 295 11.23 3.75 15.35
N TRP A 296 10.42 4.00 16.37
CA TRP A 296 9.04 3.58 16.41
C TRP A 296 8.26 4.11 15.20
N PHE A 297 8.46 5.39 14.84
CA PHE A 297 7.83 6.01 13.67
C PHE A 297 8.21 5.31 12.36
N ASN A 298 9.49 4.98 12.19
CA ASN A 298 9.98 4.28 10.99
C ASN A 298 9.29 2.93 10.78
N ILE A 299 9.07 2.18 11.87
CA ILE A 299 8.36 0.91 11.83
C ILE A 299 6.88 1.12 11.54
N ILE A 300 6.18 1.91 12.37
CA ILE A 300 4.72 2.01 12.30
C ILE A 300 4.25 2.66 10.99
N SER A 301 5.01 3.62 10.46
CA SER A 301 4.72 4.21 9.15
C SER A 301 4.73 3.14 8.07
N HIS A 302 5.80 2.33 7.98
CA HIS A 302 5.91 1.27 6.98
C HIS A 302 4.86 0.16 7.19
N ILE A 303 4.50 -0.16 8.44
CA ILE A 303 3.38 -1.06 8.74
C ILE A 303 2.08 -0.54 8.11
N LEU A 304 1.75 0.74 8.33
CA LEU A 304 0.55 1.37 7.80
C LEU A 304 0.51 1.40 6.28
N LEU A 305 1.67 1.58 5.65
CA LEU A 305 1.78 1.75 4.21
C LEU A 305 1.74 0.40 3.47
N PHE A 306 2.32 -0.66 4.04
CA PHE A 306 2.57 -1.92 3.32
C PHE A 306 1.91 -3.18 3.93
N SER A 307 1.66 -3.22 5.24
CA SER A 307 1.33 -4.47 5.94
C SER A 307 -0.16 -4.70 6.24
N ILE A 308 -1.02 -3.67 6.25
CA ILE A 308 -2.35 -3.80 6.89
C ILE A 308 -3.54 -4.27 6.01
N PRO A 309 -3.52 -4.47 4.67
CA PRO A 309 -4.73 -4.93 4.03
C PRO A 309 -5.12 -6.36 4.48
N ASN A 310 -6.19 -6.41 5.30
CA ASN A 310 -7.04 -7.56 5.65
C ASN A 310 -6.57 -8.56 6.74
N HIS A 311 -5.76 -8.15 7.73
CA HIS A 311 -5.43 -9.01 8.89
C HIS A 311 -5.92 -8.44 10.23
N PHE A 312 -7.05 -8.96 10.74
CA PHE A 312 -7.68 -8.45 11.96
C PHE A 312 -6.89 -8.72 13.22
N ASP A 313 -6.38 -9.94 13.39
CA ASP A 313 -5.57 -10.30 14.57
C ASP A 313 -4.34 -9.40 14.69
N LEU A 314 -3.72 -9.06 13.55
CA LEU A 314 -2.60 -8.13 13.47
C LEU A 314 -3.03 -6.70 13.84
N SER A 315 -4.18 -6.26 13.32
CA SER A 315 -4.70 -4.92 13.62
C SER A 315 -5.02 -4.77 15.11
N ILE A 316 -5.60 -5.80 15.74
CA ILE A 316 -5.86 -5.83 17.18
C ILE A 316 -4.56 -5.75 17.97
N PHE A 317 -3.54 -6.51 17.58
CA PHE A 317 -2.23 -6.44 18.23
C PHE A 317 -1.61 -5.04 18.16
N LEU A 318 -1.85 -4.30 17.07
CA LEU A 318 -1.31 -2.95 16.87
C LEU A 318 -2.10 -1.83 17.56
N ILE A 319 -3.16 -2.12 18.32
CA ILE A 319 -4.02 -1.09 18.93
C ILE A 319 -3.22 -0.11 19.80
N GLU A 320 -2.34 -0.59 20.68
CA GLU A 320 -1.54 0.29 21.54
C GLU A 320 -0.58 1.17 20.72
N GLN A 321 -0.05 0.63 19.62
CA GLN A 321 0.76 1.39 18.68
C GLN A 321 -0.10 2.44 17.96
N PHE A 322 -1.34 2.13 17.59
CA PHE A 322 -2.28 3.10 17.03
C PHE A 322 -2.71 4.18 18.05
N LYS A 323 -2.75 3.86 19.34
CA LYS A 323 -2.99 4.86 20.40
C LYS A 323 -1.82 5.81 20.55
N ARG A 324 -0.58 5.32 20.42
CA ARG A 324 0.61 6.17 20.36
C ARG A 324 0.63 7.02 19.08
N ALA A 325 0.30 6.42 17.94
CA ALA A 325 0.20 7.10 16.66
C ALA A 325 -0.84 8.22 16.65
N SER A 326 -1.99 8.03 17.29
CA SER A 326 -3.01 9.07 17.39
C SER A 326 -2.47 10.35 18.03
N LYS A 327 -1.56 10.25 19.01
CA LYS A 327 -0.94 11.42 19.65
C LYS A 327 0.07 12.11 18.72
N LEU A 328 0.86 11.33 17.98
CA LEU A 328 1.96 11.86 17.18
C LEU A 328 1.53 12.35 15.79
N PHE A 329 0.54 11.71 15.17
CA PHE A 329 0.12 12.01 13.79
C PHE A 329 -0.89 13.13 13.70
N ILE A 330 -1.71 13.30 14.74
CA ILE A 330 -2.75 14.33 14.74
C ILE A 330 -2.12 15.72 14.91
N ASP A 331 -1.05 15.82 15.69
CA ASP A 331 -0.42 17.09 16.05
C ASP A 331 0.73 17.50 15.10
N SER A 332 1.08 16.67 14.10
CA SER A 332 2.27 16.87 13.26
C SER A 332 1.92 17.19 11.81
N GLU A 333 2.26 18.42 11.38
CA GLU A 333 2.19 18.82 9.96
C GLU A 333 3.29 18.15 9.10
N SER A 334 4.29 17.51 9.72
CA SER A 334 5.43 16.91 9.02
C SER A 334 5.22 15.43 8.66
N VAL A 335 4.13 14.80 9.11
CA VAL A 335 3.82 13.40 8.76
C VAL A 335 3.23 13.35 7.35
N ASP A 336 3.75 12.44 6.53
CA ASP A 336 3.25 12.21 5.17
C ASP A 336 1.74 11.92 5.21
N LYS A 337 0.97 12.67 4.41
CA LYS A 337 -0.48 12.53 4.30
C LYS A 337 -0.90 11.08 4.08
N ARG A 338 -0.17 10.30 3.28
CA ARG A 338 -0.48 8.89 3.00
C ARG A 338 -0.44 8.01 4.25
N ILE A 339 0.45 8.31 5.20
CA ILE A 339 0.54 7.59 6.47
C ILE A 339 -0.71 7.88 7.32
N ILE A 340 -1.14 9.14 7.37
CA ILE A 340 -2.34 9.56 8.11
C ILE A 340 -3.59 8.91 7.49
N GLU A 341 -3.70 8.92 6.17
CA GLU A 341 -4.81 8.28 5.44
C GLU A 341 -4.86 6.77 5.71
N ARG A 342 -3.70 6.10 5.68
CA ARG A 342 -3.61 4.67 6.02
C ARG A 342 -3.93 4.40 7.48
N TYR A 343 -3.43 5.20 8.40
CA TYR A 343 -3.78 5.13 9.82
C TYR A 343 -5.29 5.20 10.03
N LEU A 344 -5.95 6.16 9.38
CA LEU A 344 -7.39 6.31 9.46
C LEU A 344 -8.13 5.11 8.92
N TYR A 345 -7.72 4.58 7.77
CA TYR A 345 -8.28 3.34 7.23
C TYR A 345 -8.15 2.18 8.23
N CYS A 346 -7.00 2.05 8.89
CA CYS A 346 -6.71 0.98 9.85
C CYS A 346 -7.56 1.06 11.13
N ILE A 347 -7.98 2.25 11.57
CA ILE A 347 -8.84 2.39 12.75
C ILE A 347 -10.34 2.42 12.39
N LEU A 348 -10.70 2.97 11.23
CA LEU A 348 -12.10 3.14 10.81
C LEU A 348 -12.71 1.84 10.29
N VAL A 349 -11.98 1.06 9.48
CA VAL A 349 -12.52 -0.20 8.93
C VAL A 349 -12.93 -1.16 10.06
N PRO A 350 -12.09 -1.41 11.08
CA PRO A 350 -12.50 -2.29 12.16
C PRO A 350 -13.67 -1.75 12.98
N PHE A 351 -13.70 -0.45 13.23
CA PHE A 351 -14.79 0.21 13.95
C PHE A 351 -16.12 0.11 13.20
N LEU A 352 -16.12 0.30 11.87
CA LEU A 352 -17.32 0.35 11.05
C LEU A 352 -17.83 -1.03 10.64
N VAL A 353 -16.94 -2.00 10.37
CA VAL A 353 -17.32 -3.28 9.74
C VAL A 353 -17.51 -4.41 10.77
N TYR A 354 -16.80 -4.42 11.90
CA TYR A 354 -16.92 -5.55 12.84
C TYR A 354 -18.07 -5.40 13.82
N SER A 355 -18.99 -6.37 13.75
CA SER A 355 -20.20 -6.44 14.57
C SER A 355 -20.00 -7.02 15.96
N LYS A 356 -18.86 -7.69 16.24
CA LYS A 356 -18.57 -8.20 17.59
C LYS A 356 -18.07 -7.07 18.49
N GLU A 357 -18.69 -6.88 19.65
CA GLU A 357 -18.32 -5.88 20.66
C GLU A 357 -16.84 -5.99 21.06
N THR A 358 -16.34 -7.22 21.27
CA THR A 358 -14.94 -7.53 21.58
C THR A 358 -13.93 -7.00 20.56
N TRP A 359 -14.36 -6.70 19.33
CA TRP A 359 -13.49 -6.28 18.23
C TRP A 359 -13.65 -4.81 17.86
N SER A 360 -14.72 -4.14 18.33
CA SER A 360 -15.05 -2.76 17.97
C SER A 360 -14.81 -1.76 19.11
N GLU A 361 -14.87 -2.22 20.37
CA GLU A 361 -14.61 -1.38 21.54
C GLU A 361 -13.22 -0.73 21.54
N PRO A 362 -12.10 -1.46 21.29
CA PRO A 362 -10.78 -0.85 21.35
C PRO A 362 -10.56 0.23 20.27
N TYR A 363 -11.25 0.12 19.15
CA TYR A 363 -11.19 1.10 18.06
C TYR A 363 -12.14 2.28 18.28
N SER A 364 -13.19 2.11 19.09
CA SER A 364 -14.11 3.21 19.41
C SER A 364 -13.37 4.35 20.12
N GLU A 365 -12.53 4.01 21.11
CA GLU A 365 -11.67 4.99 21.80
C GLU A 365 -10.72 5.69 20.81
N LEU A 366 -10.05 4.93 19.94
CA LEU A 366 -9.14 5.46 18.93
C LEU A 366 -9.81 6.43 17.97
N VAL A 367 -10.95 6.04 17.40
CA VAL A 367 -11.71 6.84 16.44
C VAL A 367 -12.24 8.11 17.10
N PHE A 368 -12.81 8.01 18.31
CA PHE A 368 -13.34 9.19 19.01
C PHE A 368 -12.24 10.13 19.50
N SER A 369 -11.13 9.58 19.99
CA SER A 369 -9.90 10.35 20.29
C SER A 369 -9.41 11.08 19.05
N PHE A 370 -9.40 10.41 17.89
CA PHE A 370 -9.00 11.02 16.64
C PHE A 370 -9.89 12.20 16.29
N ILE A 371 -11.21 12.02 16.26
CA ILE A 371 -12.17 13.08 15.92
C ILE A 371 -12.04 14.29 16.85
N ALA A 372 -11.84 14.04 18.14
CA ALA A 372 -11.72 15.10 19.13
C ALA A 372 -10.53 16.05 18.85
N LYS A 373 -9.43 15.51 18.32
CA LYS A 373 -8.16 16.25 18.14
C LYS A 373 -7.83 16.59 16.68
N ALA A 374 -8.45 15.90 15.72
CA ALA A 374 -8.18 16.06 14.31
C ALA A 374 -8.35 17.51 13.83
N SER A 375 -7.47 17.93 12.93
CA SER A 375 -7.63 19.17 12.16
C SER A 375 -8.87 19.09 11.25
N MET A 376 -9.40 20.24 10.84
CA MET A 376 -10.54 20.27 9.92
C MET A 376 -10.22 19.60 8.57
N ASN A 377 -8.98 19.67 8.10
CA ASN A 377 -8.53 18.96 6.89
C ASN A 377 -8.62 17.43 7.06
N GLN A 378 -8.23 16.92 8.22
CA GLN A 378 -8.32 15.50 8.55
C GLN A 378 -9.78 15.04 8.69
N LEU A 379 -10.66 15.84 9.31
CA LEU A 379 -12.10 15.56 9.39
C LEU A 379 -12.79 15.61 8.02
N SER A 380 -12.37 16.55 7.17
CA SER A 380 -12.82 16.65 5.77
C SER A 380 -12.45 15.39 4.98
N TRP A 381 -11.20 14.93 5.11
CA TRP A 381 -10.78 13.68 4.48
C TRP A 381 -11.59 12.49 5.01
N LEU A 382 -11.77 12.39 6.33
CA LEU A 382 -12.53 11.32 6.96
C LEU A 382 -13.94 11.24 6.36
N THR A 383 -14.68 12.35 6.36
CA THR A 383 -16.06 12.40 5.86
C THR A 383 -16.18 12.12 4.36
N THR A 384 -15.20 12.55 3.55
CA THR A 384 -15.18 12.28 2.10
C THR A 384 -15.05 10.78 1.81
N ASN A 385 -14.22 10.06 2.58
CA ASN A 385 -13.87 8.66 2.29
C ASN A 385 -14.79 7.62 2.95
N LEU A 386 -15.77 8.05 3.77
CA LEU A 386 -16.71 7.12 4.41
C LEU A 386 -17.65 6.41 3.42
N ASN A 387 -17.93 7.03 2.27
CA ASN A 387 -18.78 6.46 1.22
C ASN A 387 -18.24 5.14 0.64
N ILE A 388 -16.97 4.82 0.87
CA ILE A 388 -16.30 3.61 0.35
C ILE A 388 -16.74 2.35 1.12
N TYR A 389 -17.34 2.49 2.31
CA TYR A 389 -17.63 1.36 3.20
C TYR A 389 -19.07 0.82 3.02
N THR A 390 -19.30 0.07 1.94
CA THR A 390 -20.61 -0.49 1.57
C THR A 390 -21.20 -1.50 2.58
N ASN A 391 -20.37 -2.08 3.45
CA ASN A 391 -20.77 -3.10 4.45
C ASN A 391 -20.70 -2.57 5.90
N ALA A 392 -20.66 -1.25 6.09
CA ALA A 392 -20.54 -0.67 7.42
C ALA A 392 -21.81 -0.84 8.26
N ASN A 393 -21.63 -1.00 9.57
CA ASN A 393 -22.70 -1.06 10.56
C ASN A 393 -23.31 0.33 10.74
N THR A 394 -24.59 0.45 10.41
CA THR A 394 -25.37 1.69 10.51
C THR A 394 -25.28 2.40 11.86
N GLU A 395 -25.29 1.66 12.97
CA GLU A 395 -25.21 2.24 14.31
C GLU A 395 -23.85 2.87 14.60
N ARG A 396 -22.78 2.25 14.09
CA ARG A 396 -21.42 2.78 14.22
C ARG A 396 -21.22 4.02 13.36
N ILE A 397 -21.85 4.05 12.19
CA ILE A 397 -21.90 5.25 11.34
C ILE A 397 -22.62 6.39 12.08
N GLU A 398 -23.77 6.12 12.69
CA GLU A 398 -24.53 7.13 13.46
C GLU A 398 -23.70 7.70 14.62
N LEU A 399 -23.02 6.82 15.38
CA LEU A 399 -22.11 7.23 16.46
C LEU A 399 -20.94 8.08 15.95
N LEU A 400 -20.36 7.70 14.81
CA LEU A 400 -19.26 8.43 14.18
C LEU A 400 -19.69 9.84 13.81
N TRP A 401 -20.84 9.98 13.15
CA TRP A 401 -21.35 11.29 12.74
C TRP A 401 -21.71 12.18 13.90
N ASP A 402 -22.32 11.61 14.94
CA ASP A 402 -22.62 12.37 16.14
C ASP A 402 -21.37 13.00 16.73
N LYS A 403 -20.28 12.23 16.83
CA LYS A 403 -18.98 12.74 17.30
C LYS A 403 -18.36 13.78 16.39
N VAL A 404 -18.50 13.62 15.07
CA VAL A 404 -18.05 14.67 14.14
C VAL A 404 -18.88 15.94 14.32
N LEU A 405 -20.21 15.84 14.43
CA LEU A 405 -21.09 17.00 14.64
C LEU A 405 -20.82 17.73 15.95
N GLU A 406 -20.75 17.01 17.08
CA GLU A 406 -20.37 17.57 18.39
C GLU A 406 -19.03 18.34 18.32
N ARG A 407 -18.09 17.87 17.48
CA ARG A 407 -16.80 18.53 17.28
C ARG A 407 -16.92 19.80 16.45
N LEU A 408 -17.76 19.80 15.41
CA LEU A 408 -17.97 20.93 14.51
C LEU A 408 -18.80 22.05 15.16
N GLU A 409 -19.70 21.74 16.09
CA GLU A 409 -20.49 22.75 16.83
C GLU A 409 -19.63 23.70 17.67
N LYS A 410 -18.44 23.26 18.07
CA LYS A 410 -17.48 24.04 18.86
C LYS A 410 -16.61 24.96 18.02
N GLU A 411 -16.68 24.84 16.70
CA GLU A 411 -15.81 25.54 15.77
C GLU A 411 -16.52 26.72 15.11
N LYS A 412 -15.75 27.75 14.74
CA LYS A 412 -16.27 28.89 13.99
C LYS A 412 -16.59 28.48 12.57
N ASP A 413 -17.76 28.90 12.06
CA ASP A 413 -18.18 28.63 10.69
C ASP A 413 -17.10 29.03 9.67
N SER A 414 -16.82 28.11 8.76
CA SER A 414 -15.77 28.23 7.74
C SER A 414 -16.09 27.36 6.53
N ILE A 415 -15.47 27.64 5.39
CA ILE A 415 -15.70 26.89 4.13
C ILE A 415 -15.47 25.39 4.35
N ILE A 416 -14.41 25.02 5.08
CA ILE A 416 -14.09 23.62 5.34
C ILE A 416 -15.13 22.93 6.23
N ILE A 417 -15.68 23.62 7.22
CA ILE A 417 -16.75 23.07 8.07
C ILE A 417 -18.02 22.83 7.27
N ARG A 418 -18.38 23.79 6.41
CA ARG A 418 -19.52 23.63 5.50
C ARG A 418 -19.32 22.42 4.59
N TYR A 419 -18.13 22.25 4.03
CA TYR A 419 -17.77 21.10 3.21
C TYR A 419 -17.85 19.77 3.98
N ILE A 420 -17.35 19.71 5.22
CA ILE A 420 -17.48 18.51 6.07
C ILE A 420 -18.95 18.15 6.28
N LYS A 421 -19.80 19.14 6.60
CA LYS A 421 -21.24 18.92 6.82
C LYS A 421 -21.96 18.48 5.56
N GLN A 422 -21.61 19.03 4.40
CA GLN A 422 -22.13 18.58 3.10
C GLN A 422 -21.78 17.12 2.81
N ASN A 423 -20.54 16.69 3.07
CA ASN A 423 -20.17 15.28 2.94
C ASN A 423 -21.01 14.37 3.85
N LEU A 424 -21.30 14.80 5.08
CA LEU A 424 -22.17 14.07 6.00
C LEU A 424 -23.61 13.95 5.47
N ILE A 425 -24.13 14.98 4.77
CA ILE A 425 -25.46 14.93 4.13
C ILE A 425 -25.52 13.81 3.08
N HIS A 426 -24.51 13.68 2.22
CA HIS A 426 -24.48 12.58 1.23
C HIS A 426 -24.46 11.20 1.86
N LEU A 427 -23.98 11.10 3.10
CA LEU A 427 -23.91 9.86 3.81
C LEU A 427 -25.25 9.47 4.45
N VAL A 428 -26.26 10.36 4.54
CA VAL A 428 -27.62 10.07 5.08
C VAL A 428 -28.25 8.82 4.47
N LYS A 429 -27.93 8.52 3.20
CA LYS A 429 -28.31 7.26 2.53
C LYS A 429 -27.89 6.00 3.28
N MET A 430 -26.87 6.07 4.14
CA MET A 430 -26.30 4.96 4.90
C MET A 430 -27.01 4.71 6.24
N ILE A 431 -27.85 5.62 6.74
CA ILE A 431 -28.52 5.47 8.04
C ILE A 431 -30.01 5.14 7.95
N GLU A 432 -30.53 4.58 9.04
CA GLU A 432 -31.95 4.30 9.21
C GLU A 432 -32.66 5.49 9.85
N LEU A 433 -33.61 6.09 9.12
CA LEU A 433 -34.40 7.24 9.59
C LEU A 433 -35.57 6.84 10.51
N THR A 434 -35.40 5.77 11.28
CA THR A 434 -36.40 5.28 12.26
C THR A 434 -35.98 5.53 13.70
N LYS A 435 -34.73 5.92 13.93
CA LYS A 435 -34.16 6.18 15.26
C LYS A 435 -34.09 7.68 15.54
N GLU A 436 -34.41 8.08 16.76
CA GLU A 436 -34.45 9.49 17.18
C GLU A 436 -33.10 10.19 16.99
N ASN A 437 -31.99 9.53 17.32
CA ASN A 437 -30.66 10.10 17.14
C ASN A 437 -30.35 10.39 15.67
N SER A 438 -30.71 9.48 14.78
CA SER A 438 -30.54 9.62 13.33
C SER A 438 -31.36 10.79 12.80
N ILE A 439 -32.60 10.95 13.28
CA ILE A 439 -33.45 12.10 12.94
C ILE A 439 -32.81 13.41 13.42
N ARG A 440 -32.30 13.46 14.66
CA ARG A 440 -31.62 14.64 15.21
C ARG A 440 -30.41 15.03 14.37
N ILE A 441 -29.52 14.07 14.07
CA ILE A 441 -28.32 14.30 13.24
C ILE A 441 -28.72 14.89 11.88
N ASN A 442 -29.74 14.34 11.23
CA ASN A 442 -30.23 14.84 9.94
C ASN A 442 -30.79 16.26 10.02
N LYS A 443 -31.55 16.59 11.07
CA LYS A 443 -32.06 17.94 11.30
C LYS A 443 -30.90 18.93 11.41
N THR A 444 -29.89 18.63 12.22
CA THR A 444 -28.68 19.46 12.34
C THR A 444 -27.97 19.62 11.01
N LEU A 445 -27.79 18.55 10.24
CA LEU A 445 -27.15 18.63 8.92
C LEU A 445 -27.95 19.46 7.92
N SER A 446 -29.28 19.39 7.98
CA SER A 446 -30.19 20.09 7.07
C SER A 446 -30.16 21.62 7.18
N GLU A 447 -29.59 22.17 8.26
CA GLU A 447 -29.44 23.61 8.44
C GLU A 447 -28.34 24.22 7.55
N PHE A 448 -27.43 23.39 7.03
CA PHE A 448 -26.28 23.87 6.29
C PHE A 448 -26.59 23.88 4.79
N PRO A 449 -26.52 25.06 4.13
CA PRO A 449 -26.79 25.15 2.71
C PRO A 449 -25.76 24.32 1.96
N ASP A 450 -26.25 23.36 1.19
CA ASP A 450 -25.44 22.65 0.22
C ASP A 450 -25.11 23.62 -0.93
N ASN A 451 -23.95 23.48 -1.57
CA ASN A 451 -23.80 24.08 -2.90
C ASN A 451 -24.52 23.20 -3.93
N ASP A 452 -24.76 21.92 -3.61
CA ASP A 452 -25.61 20.97 -4.31
C ASP A 452 -26.96 20.79 -3.57
N ILE A 453 -27.68 21.91 -3.33
CA ILE A 453 -29.02 22.02 -2.70
C ILE A 453 -30.07 21.04 -3.24
N ASP A 454 -29.77 20.42 -4.37
CA ASP A 454 -30.61 19.57 -5.17
C ASP A 454 -30.60 18.10 -4.72
N ILE A 455 -29.49 17.63 -4.13
CA ILE A 455 -29.28 16.21 -3.82
C ILE A 455 -30.00 15.78 -2.53
N PHE A 456 -30.23 16.70 -1.59
CA PHE A 456 -30.85 16.36 -0.30
C PHE A 456 -32.30 15.85 -0.44
N SER A 457 -33.10 16.49 -1.30
CA SER A 457 -34.48 16.07 -1.54
C SER A 457 -34.54 14.68 -2.21
N GLU A 458 -33.58 14.37 -3.08
CA GLU A 458 -33.46 13.06 -3.71
C GLU A 458 -33.13 11.97 -2.69
N ILE A 459 -32.17 12.22 -1.80
CA ILE A 459 -31.79 11.27 -0.73
C ILE A 459 -32.99 10.97 0.18
N LEU A 460 -33.75 12.00 0.58
CA LEU A 460 -34.95 11.81 1.39
C LEU A 460 -36.03 11.03 0.65
N LEU A 461 -36.21 11.30 -0.65
CA LEU A 461 -37.18 10.60 -1.48
C LEU A 461 -36.85 9.10 -1.64
N GLU A 462 -35.56 8.75 -1.77
CA GLU A 462 -35.10 7.35 -1.82
C GLU A 462 -35.40 6.60 -0.52
N LYS A 463 -35.34 7.29 0.62
CA LYS A 463 -35.62 6.72 1.94
C LYS A 463 -37.10 6.68 2.31
N PHE A 464 -37.97 7.28 1.51
CA PHE A 464 -39.38 7.40 1.82
C PHE A 464 -40.12 6.06 1.76
N ASN A 465 -40.67 5.64 2.90
CA ASN A 465 -41.64 4.55 3.02
C ASN A 465 -42.58 4.82 4.21
N SER A 466 -43.58 3.96 4.42
CA SER A 466 -44.60 4.13 5.47
C SER A 466 -44.04 4.20 6.89
N LYS A 467 -42.84 3.67 7.16
CA LYS A 467 -42.19 3.74 8.48
C LYS A 467 -41.33 4.99 8.66
N THR A 468 -40.91 5.65 7.58
CA THR A 468 -39.98 6.80 7.62
C THR A 468 -40.64 8.12 7.23
N ALA A 469 -41.89 8.11 6.75
CA ALA A 469 -42.61 9.28 6.26
C ALA A 469 -42.65 10.44 7.28
N GLY A 470 -43.03 10.18 8.53
CA GLY A 470 -43.05 11.20 9.59
C GLY A 470 -41.68 11.84 9.83
N ALA A 471 -40.64 11.00 9.97
CA ALA A 471 -39.26 11.46 10.17
C ALA A 471 -38.76 12.31 8.99
N ILE A 472 -39.04 11.88 7.76
CA ILE A 472 -38.66 12.62 6.54
C ILE A 472 -39.38 13.96 6.48
N GLY A 473 -40.67 13.99 6.81
CA GLY A 473 -41.46 15.23 6.88
C GLY A 473 -40.86 16.22 7.88
N GLU A 474 -40.49 15.75 9.07
CA GLU A 474 -39.84 16.59 10.09
C GLU A 474 -38.47 17.11 9.64
N ILE A 475 -37.63 16.25 9.05
CA ILE A 475 -36.30 16.63 8.55
C ILE A 475 -36.42 17.66 7.44
N PHE A 476 -37.30 17.43 6.46
CA PHE A 476 -37.46 18.32 5.32
C PHE A 476 -38.11 19.66 5.73
N LEU A 477 -39.04 19.65 6.68
CA LEU A 477 -39.56 20.88 7.26
C LEU A 477 -38.46 21.68 7.97
N HIS A 478 -37.55 21.01 8.69
CA HIS A 478 -36.43 21.68 9.36
C HIS A 478 -35.46 22.31 8.35
N TYR A 479 -35.15 21.60 7.27
CA TYR A 479 -34.36 22.11 6.14
C TYR A 479 -34.92 23.43 5.61
N VAL A 480 -36.23 23.45 5.33
CA VAL A 480 -36.89 24.63 4.78
C VAL A 480 -37.02 25.76 5.80
N ASN A 481 -37.25 25.45 7.08
CA ASN A 481 -37.27 26.44 8.16
C ASN A 481 -35.91 27.10 8.38
N ALA A 482 -34.80 26.41 8.09
CA ALA A 482 -33.45 26.98 8.11
C ALA A 482 -33.17 27.95 6.95
N GLY A 483 -34.14 28.12 6.03
CA GLY A 483 -34.02 28.98 4.86
C GLY A 483 -33.41 28.30 3.64
N ASN A 484 -33.26 26.96 3.68
CA ASN A 484 -32.76 26.17 2.57
C ASN A 484 -33.93 25.70 1.71
N TYR A 485 -33.93 26.06 0.42
CA TYR A 485 -35.00 25.72 -0.52
C TYR A 485 -34.40 24.97 -1.70
N SER A 486 -34.83 23.71 -1.88
CA SER A 486 -34.44 22.90 -3.03
C SER A 486 -35.40 23.19 -4.17
N PHE A 487 -34.88 23.59 -5.33
CA PHE A 487 -35.69 23.93 -6.51
C PHE A 487 -35.30 23.10 -7.74
N TYR A 488 -34.23 22.31 -7.67
CA TYR A 488 -33.82 21.42 -8.74
C TYR A 488 -33.47 20.03 -8.14
N PRO A 489 -33.77 18.91 -8.84
CA PRO A 489 -34.82 18.80 -9.84
C PRO A 489 -36.19 19.04 -9.18
N GLU A 490 -36.96 20.00 -9.69
CA GLU A 490 -38.28 20.39 -9.15
C GLU A 490 -39.23 19.18 -8.99
N GLU A 491 -39.16 18.23 -9.92
CA GLU A 491 -39.96 17.00 -9.91
C GLU A 491 -39.72 16.12 -8.68
N LYS A 492 -38.48 16.08 -8.17
CA LYS A 492 -38.11 15.29 -7.00
C LYS A 492 -38.68 15.89 -5.73
N VAL A 493 -38.58 17.21 -5.61
CA VAL A 493 -39.20 17.98 -4.52
C VAL A 493 -40.72 17.81 -4.54
N LYS A 494 -41.34 17.92 -5.73
CA LYS A 494 -42.77 17.66 -5.91
C LYS A 494 -43.18 16.25 -5.51
N SER A 495 -42.41 15.26 -5.96
CA SER A 495 -42.67 13.85 -5.64
C SER A 495 -42.56 13.57 -4.14
N LEU A 496 -41.57 14.15 -3.47
CA LEU A 496 -41.37 14.00 -2.02
C LEU A 496 -42.56 14.59 -1.25
N ILE A 497 -42.95 15.83 -1.58
CA ILE A 497 -44.09 16.50 -0.94
C ILE A 497 -45.41 15.75 -1.23
N GLY A 498 -45.63 15.31 -2.47
CA GLY A 498 -46.80 14.50 -2.82
C GLY A 498 -46.87 13.21 -2.03
N LYS A 499 -45.74 12.50 -1.84
CA LYS A 499 -45.68 11.31 -0.99
C LYS A 499 -45.96 11.63 0.48
N LEU A 500 -45.49 12.75 1.01
CA LEU A 500 -45.82 13.21 2.37
C LEU A 500 -47.32 13.53 2.54
N PHE A 501 -47.98 14.05 1.50
CA PHE A 501 -49.44 14.26 1.53
C PHE A 501 -50.24 12.94 1.53
N GLN A 502 -49.72 11.89 0.91
CA GLN A 502 -50.36 10.58 0.84
C GLN A 502 -50.26 9.79 2.16
N ASP A 503 -49.38 10.19 3.08
CA ASP A 503 -49.22 9.59 4.39
C ASP A 503 -49.89 10.45 5.48
N GLU A 504 -50.84 9.88 6.21
CA GLU A 504 -51.64 10.62 7.20
C GLU A 504 -50.80 11.26 8.31
N ASN A 505 -49.68 10.62 8.68
CA ASN A 505 -48.82 11.08 9.78
C ASN A 505 -47.91 12.25 9.37
N SER A 506 -47.71 12.48 8.07
CA SER A 506 -46.80 13.52 7.55
C SER A 506 -47.50 14.61 6.75
N LYS A 507 -48.82 14.49 6.51
CA LYS A 507 -49.65 15.52 5.84
C LYS A 507 -49.51 16.92 6.46
N GLY A 508 -49.44 17.01 7.79
CA GLY A 508 -49.25 18.29 8.49
C GLY A 508 -47.92 18.97 8.17
N ALA A 509 -46.82 18.19 8.09
CA ALA A 509 -45.51 18.69 7.69
C ALA A 509 -45.52 19.13 6.22
N ALA A 510 -46.17 18.37 5.34
CA ALA A 510 -46.29 18.70 3.91
C ALA A 510 -46.94 20.08 3.67
N PHE A 511 -48.03 20.40 4.40
CA PHE A 511 -48.65 21.72 4.35
C PHE A 511 -47.71 22.84 4.80
N GLN A 512 -47.00 22.63 5.92
CA GLN A 512 -46.07 23.63 6.42
C GLN A 512 -44.91 23.87 5.44
N ILE A 513 -44.41 22.82 4.82
CA ILE A 513 -43.40 22.91 3.76
C ILE A 513 -43.92 23.74 2.60
N CYS A 514 -45.12 23.43 2.07
CA CYS A 514 -45.73 24.21 0.97
C CYS A 514 -45.88 25.69 1.31
N ASN A 515 -46.30 26.00 2.55
CA ASN A 515 -46.43 27.38 3.02
C ASN A 515 -45.08 28.10 3.06
N ARG A 516 -44.00 27.42 3.48
CA ARG A 516 -42.67 28.02 3.44
C ARG A 516 -42.18 28.30 2.02
N TYR A 517 -42.44 27.41 1.06
CA TYR A 517 -42.12 27.66 -0.35
C TYR A 517 -42.95 28.84 -0.90
N PHE A 518 -44.23 28.95 -0.51
CA PHE A 518 -45.08 30.09 -0.84
C PHE A 518 -44.54 31.42 -0.26
N GLU A 519 -44.16 31.44 1.01
CA GLU A 519 -43.53 32.61 1.66
C GLU A 519 -42.25 33.06 0.95
N LYS A 520 -41.52 32.12 0.34
CA LYS A 520 -40.31 32.40 -0.45
C LYS A 520 -40.59 32.82 -1.89
N GLY A 521 -41.84 32.74 -2.35
CA GLY A 521 -42.25 33.07 -3.72
C GLY A 521 -42.05 31.93 -4.74
N ILE A 522 -41.90 30.69 -4.28
CA ILE A 522 -41.72 29.50 -5.15
C ILE A 522 -43.06 28.78 -5.30
N TYR A 523 -43.90 29.32 -6.18
CA TYR A 523 -45.30 28.89 -6.32
C TYR A 523 -45.48 27.48 -6.91
N SER A 524 -44.55 27.05 -7.78
CA SER A 524 -44.63 25.74 -8.44
C SER A 524 -44.62 24.56 -7.46
N ILE A 525 -43.98 24.74 -6.30
CA ILE A 525 -43.97 23.77 -5.20
C ILE A 525 -45.17 23.96 -4.27
N SER A 526 -45.57 25.20 -3.96
CA SER A 526 -46.70 25.45 -3.06
C SER A 526 -48.03 24.93 -3.60
N ASP A 527 -48.19 24.93 -4.93
CA ASP A 527 -49.43 24.55 -5.61
C ASP A 527 -49.76 23.06 -5.48
N ILE A 528 -48.80 22.20 -5.10
CA ILE A 528 -49.04 20.77 -4.81
C ILE A 528 -50.14 20.59 -3.76
N SER A 529 -50.21 21.47 -2.76
CA SER A 529 -51.22 21.42 -1.71
C SER A 529 -52.67 21.48 -2.24
N LYS A 530 -52.88 22.05 -3.44
CA LYS A 530 -54.19 22.12 -4.11
C LYS A 530 -54.64 20.78 -4.67
N GLU A 531 -53.71 19.85 -4.90
CA GLU A 531 -53.98 18.49 -5.40
C GLU A 531 -54.40 17.53 -4.27
N TYR A 532 -54.18 17.90 -3.00
CA TYR A 532 -54.40 17.05 -1.82
C TYR A 532 -55.23 17.75 -0.73
N PRO A 533 -56.55 17.96 -0.97
CA PRO A 533 -57.43 18.70 -0.06
C PRO A 533 -57.55 18.12 1.36
#